data_AF-A0AAI9CL44-F1
#
_entry.id   AF-A0AAI9CL44-F1
#
_cell.length_a   1.000
_cell.length_b   1.000
_cell.length_c   1.000
_cell.angle_alpha   90.00
_cell.angle_beta   90.00
_cell.angle_gamma   90.00
#
_symmetry.space_group_name_H-M   'P 1'
#
loop_
_entity.id
_entity.type
_entity.pdbx_description
1 polymer ?
#
loop_
_entity_poly.entity_id
_entity_poly.type
_entity_poly.pdbx_seq_one_letter_code
_entity_poly.pdbx_strand_id
1 'polypeptide(L)'
;MALMRCQYEAFTRSVWILHCAADEQVELLSLPPEAGMSEKGLPMLSKMLEAFAEVSELGNLLPHLVELKVHAWSPLNSFVHAGVHAMSRSRDGFPVPLAVNVIRMSNNLSMMAGQHLATLTDVPDLQKEVLRLDETFAECLLFDEEKRRAIEARAPVEQSS
;
A
#
# COMPACT_ATOMS: atom_id res chain seq x y z
N MET A 1 5.67 -0.37 11.81
CA MET A 1 4.96 -1.52 11.19
C MET A 1 3.49 -1.60 11.57
N ALA A 2 3.09 -1.49 12.84
CA ALA A 2 1.65 -1.48 13.19
C ALA A 2 0.87 -0.35 12.48
N LEU A 3 1.39 0.88 12.50
CA LEU A 3 0.80 2.01 11.76
C LEU A 3 0.72 1.78 10.26
N MET A 4 1.70 1.08 9.69
CA MET A 4 1.72 0.77 8.25
C MET A 4 0.56 -0.16 7.87
N ARG A 5 0.16 -1.06 8.77
CA ARG A 5 -1.03 -1.88 8.57
C ARG A 5 -2.29 -1.00 8.49
N CYS A 6 -2.44 -0.07 9.44
CA CYS A 6 -3.56 0.86 9.46
C CYS A 6 -3.59 1.72 8.20
N GLN A 7 -2.44 2.26 7.77
CA GLN A 7 -2.35 3.07 6.55
C GLN A 7 -2.71 2.27 5.30
N TYR A 8 -2.23 1.03 5.18
CA TYR A 8 -2.56 0.16 4.04
C TYR A 8 -4.06 -0.17 3.97
N GLU A 9 -4.67 -0.52 5.10
CA GLU A 9 -6.12 -0.80 5.15
C GLU A 9 -6.96 0.45 4.92
N ALA A 10 -6.55 1.60 5.48
CA ALA A 10 -7.24 2.87 5.28
C ALA A 10 -7.16 3.33 3.82
N PHE A 11 -5.98 3.26 3.20
CA PHE A 11 -5.79 3.58 1.79
C PHE A 11 -6.59 2.65 0.88
N THR A 12 -6.53 1.33 1.11
CA THR A 12 -7.33 0.38 0.32
C THR A 12 -8.83 0.67 0.46
N ARG A 13 -9.28 1.07 1.64
CA ARG A 13 -10.67 1.48 1.86
C ARG A 13 -11.01 2.78 1.13
N SER A 14 -10.13 3.78 1.07
CA SER A 14 -10.40 5.01 0.32
C SER A 14 -10.58 4.75 -1.18
N VAL A 15 -9.72 3.90 -1.76
CA VAL A 15 -9.84 3.46 -3.16
C VAL A 15 -11.16 2.71 -3.37
N TRP A 16 -11.51 1.82 -2.44
CA TRP A 16 -12.78 1.09 -2.52
C TRP A 16 -14.01 2.00 -2.42
N ILE A 17 -14.00 2.99 -1.53
CA ILE A 17 -15.08 3.98 -1.42
C ILE A 17 -15.28 4.71 -2.75
N LEU A 18 -14.19 5.11 -3.42
CA LEU A 18 -14.27 5.86 -4.66
C LEU A 18 -14.77 5.02 -5.85
N HIS A 19 -14.35 3.75 -5.93
CA HIS A 19 -14.50 2.96 -7.17
C HIS A 19 -15.49 1.80 -7.09
N CYS A 20 -15.85 1.33 -5.89
CA CYS A 20 -16.55 0.05 -5.73
C CYS A 20 -17.68 0.06 -4.70
N ALA A 21 -17.67 0.99 -3.75
CA ALA A 21 -18.67 1.02 -2.69
C ALA A 21 -20.06 1.38 -3.27
N ALA A 22 -21.09 0.69 -2.79
CA ALA A 22 -22.46 1.10 -3.04
C ALA A 22 -22.83 2.33 -2.20
N ASP A 23 -23.79 3.13 -2.65
CA ASP A 23 -24.23 4.35 -1.98
C ASP A 23 -24.63 4.09 -0.52
N GLU A 24 -25.30 2.97 -0.23
CA GLU A 24 -25.69 2.60 1.13
C GLU A 24 -24.49 2.32 2.04
N GLN A 25 -23.38 1.83 1.47
CA GLN A 25 -22.14 1.59 2.22
C GLN A 25 -21.39 2.89 2.49
N VAL A 26 -21.44 3.85 1.56
CA VAL A 26 -20.89 5.20 1.75
C VAL A 26 -21.69 5.98 2.78
N GLU A 27 -23.02 5.88 2.74
CA GLU A 27 -23.90 6.45 3.74
C GLU A 27 -23.62 5.86 5.13
N LEU A 28 -23.51 4.53 5.24
CA LEU A 28 -23.14 3.86 6.49
C LEU A 28 -21.83 4.40 7.09
N LEU A 29 -20.82 4.64 6.26
CA LEU A 29 -19.52 5.18 6.69
C LEU A 29 -19.57 6.66 7.12
N SER A 30 -20.63 7.38 6.72
CA SER A 30 -20.83 8.80 7.07
C SER A 30 -21.59 8.99 8.37
N LEU A 31 -22.20 7.91 8.91
CA LEU A 31 -22.91 7.93 10.18
C LEU A 31 -21.94 7.85 11.37
N PRO A 32 -22.32 8.41 12.54
CA PRO A 32 -21.53 8.23 13.76
C PRO A 32 -21.45 6.73 14.13
N PRO A 33 -20.31 6.27 14.66
CA PRO A 33 -20.14 4.85 14.97
C PRO A 33 -21.08 4.41 16.10
N GLU A 34 -21.90 3.40 15.83
CA GLU A 34 -22.68 2.68 16.83
C GLU A 34 -21.92 1.45 17.34
N ALA A 35 -21.72 1.38 18.67
CA ALA A 35 -20.97 0.30 19.30
C ALA A 35 -21.48 -1.09 18.90
N GLY A 36 -20.61 -1.88 18.27
CA GLY A 36 -20.91 -3.27 17.89
C GLY A 36 -21.75 -3.45 16.61
N MET A 37 -22.12 -2.36 15.92
CA MET A 37 -22.90 -2.41 14.68
C MET A 37 -22.22 -1.70 13.50
N SER A 38 -21.33 -0.73 13.76
CA SER A 38 -20.77 0.22 12.78
C SER A 38 -19.88 -0.34 11.66
N GLU A 39 -19.78 -1.66 11.48
CA GLU A 39 -18.94 -2.28 10.45
C GLU A 39 -19.57 -3.53 9.81
N LYS A 40 -20.79 -3.91 10.24
CA LYS A 40 -21.48 -5.07 9.66
C LYS A 40 -21.85 -4.78 8.21
N GLY A 41 -21.32 -5.55 7.27
CA GLY A 41 -21.60 -5.41 5.83
C GLY A 41 -20.52 -4.67 5.03
N LEU A 42 -19.48 -4.15 5.69
CA LEU A 42 -18.33 -3.59 4.99
C LEU A 42 -17.32 -4.69 4.62
N PRO A 43 -16.72 -4.64 3.42
CA PRO A 43 -15.73 -5.64 3.02
C PRO A 43 -14.44 -5.51 3.83
N MET A 44 -13.84 -6.67 4.10
CA MET A 44 -12.45 -6.75 4.56
C MET A 44 -11.48 -6.49 3.41
N LEU A 45 -10.22 -6.22 3.74
CA LEU A 45 -9.16 -5.91 2.76
C LEU A 45 -9.17 -6.87 1.56
N SER A 46 -9.18 -8.19 1.80
CA SER A 46 -9.19 -9.19 0.73
C SER A 46 -10.34 -9.00 -0.25
N LYS A 47 -11.54 -8.71 0.25
CA LYS A 47 -12.74 -8.52 -0.57
C LYS A 47 -12.71 -7.21 -1.35
N MET A 48 -12.11 -6.15 -0.78
CA MET A 48 -11.85 -4.92 -1.52
C MET A 48 -10.89 -5.15 -2.69
N LEU A 49 -9.79 -5.87 -2.47
CA LEU A 49 -8.82 -6.19 -3.54
C LEU A 49 -9.43 -7.08 -4.64
N GLU A 50 -10.32 -8.01 -4.28
CA GLU A 50 -11.07 -8.81 -5.25
C GLU A 50 -11.99 -7.91 -6.10
N ALA A 51 -12.70 -6.96 -5.49
CA ALA A 51 -13.56 -6.04 -6.22
C ALA A 51 -12.79 -5.14 -7.20
N PHE A 52 -11.56 -4.77 -6.87
CA PHE A 52 -10.71 -3.94 -7.75
C PHE A 52 -10.35 -4.63 -9.06
N ALA A 53 -10.36 -5.96 -9.11
CA ALA A 53 -10.06 -6.71 -10.33
C ALA A 53 -11.08 -6.43 -11.46
N GLU A 54 -12.28 -5.98 -11.09
CA GLU A 54 -13.35 -5.64 -12.02
C GLU A 54 -13.32 -4.16 -12.46
N VAL A 55 -12.39 -3.35 -11.94
CA VAL A 55 -12.27 -1.91 -12.23
C VAL A 55 -11.04 -1.65 -13.09
N SER A 56 -11.27 -1.33 -14.38
CA SER A 56 -10.20 -1.18 -15.38
C SER A 56 -9.18 -0.08 -15.03
N GLU A 57 -9.65 1.00 -14.42
CA GLU A 57 -8.90 2.19 -14.02
C GLU A 57 -7.89 1.89 -12.92
N LEU A 58 -8.11 0.81 -12.16
CA LEU A 58 -7.24 0.37 -11.07
C LEU A 58 -6.14 -0.58 -11.54
N GLY A 59 -6.03 -0.87 -12.84
CA GLY A 59 -5.07 -1.84 -13.40
C GLY A 59 -3.62 -1.58 -13.03
N ASN A 60 -3.20 -0.32 -12.89
CA ASN A 60 -1.85 0.04 -12.47
C ASN A 60 -1.67 -0.01 -10.93
N LEU A 61 -2.74 0.23 -10.17
CA LEU A 61 -2.67 0.32 -8.71
C LEU A 61 -2.79 -1.06 -8.02
N LEU A 62 -3.69 -1.90 -8.53
CA LEU A 62 -4.04 -3.19 -7.94
C LEU A 62 -2.81 -4.12 -7.76
N PRO A 63 -1.89 -4.28 -8.72
CA PRO A 63 -0.72 -5.14 -8.57
C PRO A 63 0.11 -4.77 -7.34
N HIS A 64 0.37 -3.49 -7.11
CA HIS A 64 1.15 -3.02 -5.96
C HIS A 64 0.46 -3.28 -4.62
N LEU A 65 -0.87 -3.13 -4.56
CA LEU A 65 -1.64 -3.45 -3.34
C LEU A 65 -1.65 -4.95 -3.06
N VAL A 66 -1.74 -5.79 -4.09
CA VAL A 66 -1.68 -7.25 -3.95
C VAL A 66 -0.29 -7.68 -3.49
N GLU A 67 0.77 -7.14 -4.10
CA GLU A 67 2.15 -7.45 -3.74
C GLU A 67 2.45 -7.06 -2.28
N LEU A 68 2.00 -5.89 -1.84
CA LEU A 68 2.09 -5.46 -0.45
C LEU A 68 1.41 -6.46 0.50
N LYS A 69 0.23 -6.97 0.16
CA LYS A 69 -0.44 -8.00 0.95
C LYS A 69 0.37 -9.28 1.00
N VAL A 70 0.81 -9.79 -0.16
CA VAL A 70 1.56 -11.05 -0.26
C VAL A 70 2.81 -11.02 0.60
N HIS A 71 3.56 -9.93 0.56
CA HIS A 71 4.87 -9.86 1.22
C HIS A 71 4.82 -9.35 2.67
N ALA A 72 3.85 -8.51 3.03
CA ALA A 72 3.84 -7.83 4.32
C ALA A 72 2.74 -8.23 5.28
N TRP A 73 1.68 -8.92 4.84
CA TRP A 73 0.49 -9.14 5.67
C TRP A 73 0.78 -9.85 6.99
N SER A 74 1.56 -10.94 6.96
CA SER A 74 1.92 -11.70 8.17
C SER A 74 2.77 -10.88 9.16
N PRO A 75 3.89 -10.24 8.73
CA PRO A 75 4.61 -9.31 9.59
C PRO A 75 3.74 -8.19 10.16
N LEU A 76 2.89 -7.57 9.32
CA LEU A 76 1.99 -6.49 9.74
C LEU A 76 1.01 -6.95 10.83
N ASN A 77 0.37 -8.12 10.67
CA ASN A 77 -0.46 -8.73 11.71
C ASN A 77 0.32 -8.93 13.01
N SER A 78 1.54 -9.46 12.90
CA SER A 78 2.37 -9.68 14.07
C SER A 78 2.70 -8.38 14.80
N PHE A 79 2.88 -7.25 14.12
CA PHE A 79 3.10 -5.96 14.77
C PHE A 79 1.85 -5.39 15.43
N VAL A 80 0.67 -5.60 14.86
CA VAL A 80 -0.60 -5.17 15.47
C VAL A 80 -0.87 -5.94 16.77
N HIS A 81 -0.55 -7.23 16.80
CA HIS A 81 -0.88 -8.12 17.93
C HIS A 81 0.29 -8.42 18.88
N ALA A 82 1.37 -7.62 18.85
CA ALA A 82 2.57 -7.87 19.65
C ALA A 82 3.12 -9.32 19.51
N GLY A 83 3.01 -9.90 18.33
CA GLY A 83 3.44 -11.26 18.00
C GLY A 83 4.95 -11.40 17.77
N VAL A 84 5.37 -12.57 17.28
CA VAL A 84 6.78 -12.99 17.17
C VAL A 84 7.66 -12.00 16.41
N HIS A 85 7.21 -11.43 15.28
CA HIS A 85 8.00 -10.45 14.54
C HIS A 85 8.23 -9.18 15.36
N ALA A 86 7.19 -8.67 16.04
CA ALA A 86 7.30 -7.49 16.91
C ALA A 86 8.25 -7.74 18.08
N MET A 87 8.08 -8.88 18.78
CA MET A 87 8.91 -9.26 19.93
C MET A 87 10.38 -9.45 19.52
N SER A 88 10.63 -10.15 18.42
CA SER A 88 11.99 -10.33 17.91
C SER A 88 12.64 -9.01 17.53
N ARG A 89 11.90 -8.05 16.96
CA ARG A 89 12.49 -6.73 16.64
C ARG A 89 12.75 -5.88 17.88
N SER A 90 11.91 -5.99 18.90
CA SER A 90 12.18 -5.34 20.18
C SER A 90 13.41 -5.90 20.88
N ARG A 91 13.69 -7.20 20.75
CA ARG A 91 14.82 -7.87 21.39
C ARG A 91 16.11 -7.76 20.59
N ASP A 92 16.03 -8.00 19.29
CA ASP A 92 17.18 -8.25 18.40
C ASP A 92 17.46 -7.06 17.45
N GLY A 93 16.83 -5.90 17.67
CA GLY A 93 16.96 -4.70 16.82
C GLY A 93 16.19 -4.80 15.50
N PHE A 94 16.57 -4.07 14.45
CA PHE A 94 16.04 -4.24 13.09
C PHE A 94 17.18 -4.58 12.12
N PRO A 95 17.15 -5.70 11.37
CA PRO A 95 18.17 -5.98 10.38
C PRO A 95 18.10 -4.94 9.27
N VAL A 96 19.25 -4.42 8.83
CA VAL A 96 19.31 -3.36 7.81
C VAL A 96 18.50 -3.69 6.56
N PRO A 97 18.60 -4.90 5.95
CA PRO A 97 17.80 -5.23 4.76
C PRO A 97 16.29 -5.16 4.99
N LEU A 98 15.83 -5.54 6.19
CA LEU A 98 14.42 -5.44 6.55
C LEU A 98 14.00 -3.98 6.72
N ALA A 99 14.82 -3.15 7.39
CA ALA A 99 14.54 -1.74 7.55
C ALA A 99 14.44 -1.02 6.19
N VAL A 100 15.34 -1.33 5.26
CA VAL A 100 15.30 -0.82 3.88
C VAL A 100 13.99 -1.22 3.19
N ASN A 101 13.59 -2.48 3.26
CA ASN A 101 12.34 -2.93 2.65
C ASN A 101 11.12 -2.22 3.25
N VAL A 102 11.10 -2.02 4.57
CA VAL A 102 10.00 -1.28 5.23
C VAL A 102 9.91 0.15 4.72
N ILE A 103 11.04 0.85 4.55
CA ILE A 103 11.07 2.20 3.99
C ILE A 103 10.56 2.18 2.54
N ARG A 104 11.04 1.25 1.72
CA ARG A 104 10.62 1.12 0.32
C ARG A 104 9.13 0.83 0.17
N MET A 105 8.56 -0.03 1.03
CA MET A 105 7.13 -0.26 1.08
C MET A 105 6.35 1.01 1.46
N SER A 106 6.90 1.81 2.39
CA SER A 106 6.29 3.08 2.80
C SER A 106 6.30 4.08 1.64
N ASN A 107 7.35 4.08 0.83
CA ASN A 107 7.43 4.88 -0.39
C ASN A 107 6.38 4.43 -1.41
N ASN A 108 6.23 3.11 -1.66
CA ASN A 108 5.16 2.61 -2.52
C ASN A 108 3.78 3.07 -2.05
N LEU A 109 3.49 2.97 -0.75
CA LEU A 109 2.19 3.42 -0.22
C LEU A 109 1.98 4.93 -0.39
N SER A 110 3.04 5.73 -0.24
CA SER A 110 2.98 7.19 -0.44
C SER A 110 2.78 7.55 -1.91
N MET A 111 3.43 6.83 -2.83
CA MET A 111 3.25 6.97 -4.27
C MET A 111 1.81 6.67 -4.69
N MET A 112 1.28 5.53 -4.26
CA MET A 112 -0.11 5.14 -4.49
C MET A 112 -1.10 6.17 -3.93
N ALA A 113 -0.84 6.70 -2.74
CA ALA A 113 -1.66 7.77 -2.15
C ALA A 113 -1.62 9.06 -2.98
N GLY A 114 -0.45 9.46 -3.47
CA GLY A 114 -0.31 10.62 -4.36
C GLY A 114 -1.09 10.45 -5.66
N GLN A 115 -1.03 9.27 -6.28
CA GLN A 115 -1.78 8.95 -7.49
C GLN A 115 -3.30 9.01 -7.25
N HIS A 116 -3.77 8.44 -6.14
CA HIS A 116 -5.18 8.49 -5.77
C HIS A 116 -5.67 9.93 -5.49
N LEU A 117 -4.85 10.74 -4.81
CA LEU A 117 -5.14 12.16 -4.61
C LEU A 117 -5.22 12.93 -5.93
N ALA A 118 -4.30 12.67 -6.87
CA ALA A 118 -4.34 13.29 -8.19
C ALA A 118 -5.67 13.00 -8.92
N THR A 119 -6.15 11.75 -8.87
CA THR A 119 -7.47 11.38 -9.41
C THR A 119 -8.60 12.20 -8.78
N LEU A 120 -8.57 12.44 -7.48
CA LEU A 120 -9.61 13.20 -6.76
C LEU A 120 -9.64 14.70 -7.10
N THR A 121 -8.56 15.25 -7.66
CA THR A 121 -8.51 16.69 -8.00
C THR A 121 -9.26 17.04 -9.28
N ASP A 122 -9.56 16.06 -10.13
CA ASP A 122 -10.11 16.24 -11.48
C ASP A 122 -9.28 17.18 -12.39
N VAL A 123 -8.00 17.42 -12.04
CA VAL A 123 -7.08 18.19 -12.88
C VAL A 123 -6.62 17.31 -14.05
N PRO A 124 -6.85 17.72 -15.31
CA PRO A 124 -6.43 16.95 -16.48
C PRO A 124 -4.93 16.66 -16.46
N ASP A 125 -4.55 15.44 -16.87
CA ASP A 125 -3.18 14.94 -16.99
C ASP A 125 -2.35 14.86 -15.69
N LEU A 126 -2.80 15.41 -14.55
CA LEU A 126 -2.06 15.35 -13.28
C LEU A 126 -1.78 13.90 -12.84
N GLN A 127 -2.74 13.00 -13.03
CA GLN A 127 -2.56 11.58 -12.73
C GLN A 127 -1.38 10.98 -13.52
N LYS A 128 -1.22 11.36 -14.80
CA LYS A 128 -0.11 10.88 -15.64
C LYS A 128 1.22 11.47 -15.19
N GLU A 129 1.24 12.74 -14.78
CA GLU A 129 2.44 13.39 -14.24
C GLU A 129 2.91 12.73 -12.95
N VAL A 130 1.98 12.45 -12.03
CA VAL A 130 2.29 11.74 -10.78
C VAL A 130 2.73 10.31 -11.04
N LEU A 131 2.13 9.61 -12.02
CA LEU A 131 2.54 8.25 -12.39
C LEU A 131 4.01 8.18 -12.88
N ARG A 132 4.51 9.20 -13.57
CA ARG A 132 5.92 9.27 -14.02
C ARG A 132 6.92 9.30 -12.86
N LEU A 133 6.49 9.68 -11.67
CA LEU A 133 7.35 9.66 -10.49
C LEU A 133 7.73 8.23 -10.09
N ASP A 134 6.91 7.21 -10.43
CA ASP A 134 7.25 5.81 -10.17
C ASP A 134 8.53 5.41 -10.92
N GLU A 135 8.68 5.86 -12.17
CA GLU A 135 9.90 5.64 -12.95
C GLU A 135 11.08 6.43 -12.38
N THR A 136 10.83 7.67 -11.97
CA THR A 136 11.87 8.57 -11.44
C THR A 136 12.45 8.05 -10.12
N PHE A 137 11.61 7.45 -9.27
CA PHE A 137 11.98 7.01 -7.92
C PHE A 137 12.02 5.47 -7.78
N ALA A 138 12.06 4.73 -8.90
CA ALA A 138 12.00 3.26 -8.91
C ALA A 138 13.02 2.57 -7.97
N GLU A 139 14.19 3.17 -7.77
CA GLU A 139 15.24 2.65 -6.87
C GLU A 139 14.85 2.58 -5.38
N CYS A 140 13.88 3.42 -4.97
CA CYS A 140 13.40 3.49 -3.60
C CYS A 140 12.00 2.86 -3.42
N LEU A 141 11.51 2.15 -4.44
CA LEU A 141 10.27 1.38 -4.41
C LEU A 141 10.55 -0.12 -4.25
N LEU A 142 9.75 -0.82 -3.45
CA LEU A 142 9.86 -2.26 -3.26
C LEU A 142 9.13 -3.03 -4.37
N PHE A 143 7.90 -2.62 -4.67
CA PHE A 143 6.97 -3.33 -5.55
C PHE A 143 7.09 -2.95 -7.03
N ASP A 144 8.27 -2.49 -7.44
CA ASP A 144 8.69 -2.35 -8.85
C ASP A 144 9.95 -3.19 -9.06
N GLU A 145 9.86 -4.46 -8.66
CA GLU A 145 10.99 -5.37 -8.49
C GLU A 145 11.76 -5.60 -9.80
N GLU A 146 11.07 -5.67 -10.94
CA GLU A 146 11.69 -5.80 -12.26
C GLU A 146 12.52 -4.58 -12.63
N LYS A 147 11.97 -3.37 -12.45
CA LYS A 147 12.74 -2.14 -12.74
C LYS A 147 13.84 -1.93 -11.73
N ARG A 148 13.62 -2.23 -10.45
CA ARG A 148 14.66 -2.13 -9.43
C ARG A 148 15.84 -3.06 -9.75
N ARG A 149 15.58 -4.31 -10.12
CA ARG A 149 16.63 -5.25 -10.56
C ARG A 149 17.32 -4.76 -11.83
N ALA A 150 16.59 -4.17 -12.78
CA ALA A 150 17.19 -3.60 -13.98
C ALA A 150 18.11 -2.39 -13.67
N ILE A 151 17.76 -1.57 -12.68
CA ILE A 151 18.59 -0.43 -12.20
C ILE A 151 19.81 -0.95 -11.43
N GLU A 152 19.61 -1.88 -10.49
CA GLU A 152 20.69 -2.51 -9.71
C GLU A 152 21.71 -3.22 -10.62
N ALA A 153 21.26 -3.86 -11.70
CA ALA A 153 22.14 -4.48 -12.70
C ALA A 153 22.92 -3.47 -13.57
N ARG A 154 22.49 -2.19 -13.62
CA ARG A 154 23.15 -1.10 -14.35
C ARG A 154 24.07 -0.26 -13.47
N ALA A 155 23.96 -0.37 -12.14
CA ALA A 155 24.85 0.32 -11.21
C ALA A 155 26.27 -0.27 -11.32
N PRO A 156 27.32 0.55 -11.50
CA PRO A 156 28.68 0.05 -11.45
C PRO A 156 28.93 -0.57 -10.08
N VAL A 157 29.51 -1.79 -10.07
CA VAL A 157 30.02 -2.39 -8.84
C VAL A 157 31.06 -1.43 -8.28
N GLU A 158 30.74 -0.72 -7.19
CA GLU A 158 31.75 -0.04 -6.41
C GLU A 158 32.75 -1.10 -5.97
N GLN A 159 33.93 -1.07 -6.60
CA GLN A 159 35.06 -1.89 -6.20
C GLN A 159 35.51 -1.36 -4.83
N SER A 160 35.05 -2.00 -3.75
CA SER A 160 35.63 -1.81 -2.42
C SER A 160 37.13 -2.07 -2.50
N SER A 161 37.92 -1.01 -2.32
CA SER A 161 39.34 -1.07 -2.00
C SER A 161 39.55 -1.16 -0.49
#